data_AF-A0A3N8HXF5-F1
#
_entry.id   AF-A0A3N8HXF5-F1
#
_cell.length_a   1.000
_cell.length_b   1.000
_cell.length_c   1.000
_cell.angle_alpha   90.00
_cell.angle_beta   90.00
_cell.angle_gamma   90.00
#
_symmetry.space_group_name_H-M   'P 1'
#
loop_
_entity.id
_entity.type
_entity.pdbx_description
1 polymer ?
#
loop_
_entity_poly.entity_id
_entity_poly.type
_entity_poly.pdbx_seq_one_letter_code
_entity_poly.pdbx_strand_id
1 'polypeptide(L)'
;MVDSYLLACSACGRCCNSPPTLSLRELFRHRHRFVGALTIRRVPKRRIGERWRAGGREHALDADDVAAADALADRLFHRVGGANGEWIALTLQGYDYPSLDRCAALADDGRCSVHANKPSICGAVPLDPMLPDRLQSRVLAARRDDAGWLGANCIVEAGAPQASAGSFFPVPLVTAGQVADRAALDAHRHALAFERAVWRDAVFASLTDGGQDVRHALSRLAPGGYLTVSIVPVLLAVASISAHCRALCIDFIDAQLALIGANIEAALARRRTDDRPATHELRGFVQALERARLALAAMPSPAAGAHADAPRIDAWLDDRLDDRLDADPLAA
;
A
#
# COMPACT_ATOMS: atom_id res chain seq x y z
N MET A 1 28.62 10.55 -4.36
CA MET A 1 27.22 10.62 -3.95
C MET A 1 27.17 9.99 -2.56
N VAL A 2 26.27 10.40 -1.66
CA VAL A 2 26.11 9.60 -0.43
C VAL A 2 25.33 8.38 -0.85
N ASP A 3 26.05 7.28 -0.97
CA ASP A 3 25.51 6.02 -1.46
C ASP A 3 25.15 5.09 -0.30
N SER A 4 25.24 5.59 0.93
CA SER A 4 25.00 4.81 2.14
C SER A 4 24.13 5.58 3.13
N TYR A 5 23.00 4.99 3.50
CA TYR A 5 22.00 5.55 4.40
C TYR A 5 21.61 4.53 5.47
N LEU A 6 21.35 5.02 6.68
CA LEU A 6 20.96 4.24 7.84
C LEU A 6 19.62 4.75 8.40
N LEU A 7 18.88 3.88 9.11
CA LEU A 7 17.64 4.19 9.80
C LEU A 7 17.80 4.08 11.32
N ALA A 8 17.53 5.16 12.04
CA ALA A 8 17.45 5.17 13.50
C ALA A 8 15.99 5.00 13.99
N CYS A 9 15.31 3.93 13.60
CA CYS A 9 13.94 3.66 14.05
C CYS A 9 13.93 3.10 15.49
N SER A 10 13.05 3.64 16.34
CA SER A 10 12.92 3.25 17.75
C SER A 10 11.52 2.75 18.13
N ALA A 11 10.70 2.39 17.14
CA ALA A 11 9.27 2.09 17.32
C ALA A 11 8.47 3.21 18.04
N CYS A 12 9.01 4.44 18.05
CA CYS A 12 8.45 5.59 18.75
C CYS A 12 7.19 6.20 18.09
N GLY A 13 6.71 5.61 17.00
CA GLY A 13 5.49 6.06 16.32
C GLY A 13 5.60 7.37 15.52
N ARG A 14 6.76 8.05 15.53
CA ARG A 14 6.95 9.34 14.81
C ARG A 14 6.67 9.26 13.31
N CYS A 15 6.92 8.12 12.67
CA CYS A 15 6.62 7.88 11.26
C CYS A 15 5.22 7.32 11.00
N CYS A 16 4.38 7.14 12.04
CA CYS A 16 3.05 6.56 11.96
C CYS A 16 1.97 7.66 11.99
N ASN A 17 1.95 8.53 10.98
CA ASN A 17 1.03 9.67 10.89
C ASN A 17 -0.17 9.47 9.97
N SER A 18 -0.11 8.48 9.09
CA SER A 18 -1.23 8.13 8.22
C SER A 18 -1.50 6.62 8.25
N PRO A 19 -2.73 6.22 7.91
CA PRO A 19 -3.01 4.81 7.68
C PRO A 19 -2.13 4.26 6.53
N PRO A 20 -1.58 3.05 6.67
CA PRO A 20 -0.68 2.48 5.67
C PRO A 20 -1.44 1.94 4.46
N THR A 21 -0.71 1.76 3.35
CA THR A 21 -1.10 0.80 2.31
C THR A 21 -1.02 -0.62 2.90
N LEU A 22 -1.98 -1.49 2.61
CA LEU A 22 -1.99 -2.87 3.08
C LEU A 22 -2.12 -3.81 1.88
N SER A 23 -1.51 -4.99 1.98
CA SER A 23 -1.96 -6.13 1.18
C SER A 23 -3.31 -6.64 1.69
N LEU A 24 -4.01 -7.43 0.89
CA LEU A 24 -5.29 -8.03 1.23
C LEU A 24 -5.18 -8.92 2.48
N ARG A 25 -4.14 -9.75 2.57
CA ARG A 25 -3.89 -10.58 3.76
C ARG A 25 -3.65 -9.73 5.01
N GLU A 26 -2.88 -8.64 4.89
CA GLU A 26 -2.62 -7.73 6.02
C GLU A 26 -3.89 -6.99 6.44
N LEU A 27 -4.73 -6.62 5.48
CA LEU A 27 -6.00 -5.97 5.76
C LEU A 27 -6.99 -6.91 6.45
N PHE A 28 -7.06 -8.19 6.03
CA PHE A 28 -7.85 -9.21 6.73
C PHE A 28 -7.33 -9.47 8.15
N ARG A 29 -6.00 -9.55 8.32
CA ARG A 29 -5.37 -9.68 9.64
C ARG A 29 -5.71 -8.49 10.55
N HIS A 30 -5.67 -7.27 10.02
CA HIS A 30 -5.89 -6.03 10.76
C HIS A 30 -7.31 -5.44 10.59
N ARG A 31 -8.30 -6.29 10.28
CA ARG A 31 -9.69 -5.91 9.95
C ARG A 31 -10.44 -5.12 11.03
N HIS A 32 -10.00 -5.18 12.28
CA HIS A 32 -10.56 -4.43 13.39
C HIS A 32 -9.79 -3.13 13.68
N ARG A 33 -8.75 -2.82 12.91
CA ARG A 33 -7.85 -1.69 13.16
C ARG A 33 -7.87 -0.65 12.06
N PHE A 34 -7.92 -1.10 10.81
CA PHE A 34 -7.95 -0.21 9.65
C PHE A 34 -9.25 -0.39 8.88
N VAL A 35 -9.92 0.74 8.58
CA VAL A 35 -11.00 0.71 7.60
C VAL A 35 -10.37 0.53 6.22
N GLY A 36 -10.74 -0.51 5.50
CA GLY A 36 -10.19 -0.84 4.19
C GLY A 36 -10.84 -0.02 3.08
N ALA A 37 -10.01 0.62 2.25
CA ALA A 37 -10.46 1.28 1.02
C ALA A 37 -9.60 0.86 -0.17
N LEU A 38 -10.20 0.89 -1.35
CA LEU A 38 -9.49 0.72 -2.62
C LEU A 38 -9.03 2.08 -3.12
N THR A 39 -7.73 2.19 -3.40
CA THR A 39 -7.11 3.36 -4.02
C THR A 39 -6.80 3.06 -5.48
N ILE A 40 -7.20 3.96 -6.36
CA ILE A 40 -6.88 3.93 -7.79
C ILE A 40 -5.99 5.14 -8.08
N ARG A 41 -4.71 4.90 -8.34
CA ARG A 41 -3.70 5.95 -8.53
C ARG A 41 -3.16 5.94 -9.96
N ARG A 42 -3.03 7.12 -10.56
CA ARG A 42 -2.22 7.30 -11.78
C ARG A 42 -0.75 7.38 -11.40
N VAL A 43 0.03 6.40 -11.85
CA VAL A 43 1.48 6.37 -11.67
C VAL A 43 2.12 7.04 -12.89
N PRO A 44 2.82 8.18 -12.70
CA PRO A 44 3.45 8.88 -13.79
C PRO A 44 4.60 8.04 -14.38
N LYS A 45 4.70 8.04 -15.71
CA LYS A 45 5.86 7.46 -16.40
C LYS A 45 7.10 8.31 -16.19
N ARG A 46 8.22 7.65 -15.93
CA ARG A 46 9.53 8.29 -15.87
C ARG A 46 10.06 8.56 -17.27
N ARG A 47 10.79 9.66 -17.43
CA ARG A 47 11.37 10.06 -18.72
C ARG A 47 12.87 10.26 -18.60
N ILE A 48 13.60 9.90 -19.67
CA ILE A 48 15.03 10.22 -19.77
C ILE A 48 15.18 11.74 -19.69
N GLY A 49 16.11 12.20 -18.85
CA GLY A 49 16.34 13.62 -18.60
C GLY A 49 15.35 14.26 -17.62
N GLU A 50 14.37 13.51 -17.10
CA GLU A 50 13.51 13.99 -16.01
C GLU A 50 14.37 14.37 -14.81
N ARG A 51 14.12 15.59 -14.29
CA ARG A 51 14.92 16.21 -13.24
C ARG A 51 14.34 15.85 -11.87
N TRP A 52 15.07 15.07 -11.10
CA TRP A 52 14.76 14.73 -9.71
C TRP A 52 15.63 15.56 -8.77
N ARG A 53 14.99 16.36 -7.89
CA ARG A 53 15.69 17.07 -6.81
C ARG A 53 15.72 16.27 -5.52
N ALA A 54 16.92 15.97 -5.02
CA ALA A 54 17.15 15.21 -3.80
C ALA A 54 18.56 15.51 -3.25
N GLY A 55 18.73 15.64 -1.94
CA GLY A 55 20.05 15.87 -1.32
C GLY A 55 20.66 17.24 -1.68
N GLY A 56 19.84 18.28 -1.83
CA GLY A 56 20.26 19.59 -2.35
C GLY A 56 20.83 19.56 -3.78
N ARG A 57 20.67 18.44 -4.49
CA ARG A 57 21.17 18.19 -5.84
C ARG A 57 20.05 17.77 -6.76
N GLU A 58 20.38 17.77 -8.03
CA GLU A 58 19.47 17.80 -9.15
C GLU A 58 20.03 16.77 -10.14
N HIS A 59 19.32 15.65 -10.27
CA HIS A 59 19.74 14.46 -10.99
C HIS A 59 18.80 14.20 -12.17
N ALA A 60 19.36 14.03 -13.35
CA ALA A 60 18.62 13.67 -14.55
C ALA A 60 18.56 12.14 -14.65
N LEU A 61 17.35 11.58 -14.78
CA LEU A 61 17.17 10.14 -14.97
C LEU A 61 17.81 9.68 -16.29
N ASP A 62 18.61 8.62 -16.20
CA ASP A 62 19.22 7.98 -17.37
C ASP A 62 18.29 6.93 -18.02
N ALA A 63 18.75 6.30 -19.10
CA ALA A 63 17.98 5.28 -19.81
C ALA A 63 17.71 4.04 -18.95
N ASP A 64 18.66 3.65 -18.12
CA ASP A 64 18.54 2.46 -17.28
C ASP A 64 17.62 2.70 -16.08
N ASP A 65 17.60 3.92 -15.53
CA ASP A 65 16.66 4.36 -14.50
C ASP A 65 15.22 4.23 -15.02
N VAL A 66 14.97 4.70 -16.24
CA VAL A 66 13.65 4.64 -16.89
C VAL A 66 13.28 3.20 -17.21
N ALA A 67 14.20 2.42 -17.79
CA ALA A 67 13.95 1.00 -18.09
C ALA A 67 13.64 0.18 -16.84
N ALA A 68 14.37 0.41 -15.74
CA ALA A 68 14.11 -0.26 -14.46
C ALA A 68 12.76 0.16 -13.84
N ALA A 69 12.39 1.44 -13.96
CA ALA A 69 11.09 1.93 -13.50
C ALA A 69 9.93 1.32 -14.30
N ASP A 70 10.05 1.25 -15.63
CA ASP A 70 9.04 0.63 -16.49
C ASP A 70 8.95 -0.88 -16.27
N ALA A 71 10.07 -1.60 -16.11
CA ALA A 71 10.06 -3.03 -15.82
C ALA A 71 9.41 -3.35 -14.47
N LEU A 72 9.64 -2.52 -13.45
CA LEU A 72 8.97 -2.67 -12.16
C LEU A 72 7.47 -2.35 -12.28
N ALA A 73 7.12 -1.26 -12.97
CA ALA A 73 5.73 -0.86 -13.16
C ALA A 73 4.92 -1.92 -13.93
N ASP A 74 5.50 -2.55 -14.94
CA ASP A 74 4.86 -3.62 -15.71
C ASP A 74 4.53 -4.85 -14.87
N ARG A 75 5.41 -5.17 -13.91
CA ARG A 75 5.19 -6.25 -12.95
C ARG A 75 4.06 -5.91 -11.97
N LEU A 76 4.04 -4.68 -11.45
CA LEU A 76 3.21 -4.31 -10.29
C LEU A 76 1.86 -3.66 -10.63
N PHE A 77 1.74 -3.02 -11.80
CA PHE A 77 0.63 -2.12 -12.14
C PHE A 77 -0.07 -2.53 -13.44
N HIS A 78 -1.17 -1.85 -13.75
CA HIS A 78 -1.90 -2.05 -15.00
C HIS A 78 -1.66 -0.88 -15.95
N ARG A 79 -1.75 -1.13 -17.26
CA ARG A 79 -1.50 -0.14 -18.29
C ARG A 79 -2.80 0.29 -18.95
N VAL A 80 -2.99 1.60 -19.13
CA VAL A 80 -4.16 2.19 -19.82
C VAL A 80 -3.70 3.00 -21.02
N GLY A 81 -4.27 2.76 -22.22
CA GLY A 81 -3.94 3.53 -23.43
C GLY A 81 -2.81 2.93 -24.29
N GLY A 82 -2.60 1.61 -24.24
CA GLY A 82 -1.68 0.88 -25.11
C GLY A 82 -0.20 0.99 -24.73
N ALA A 83 0.70 0.71 -25.70
CA ALA A 83 2.15 0.60 -25.49
C ALA A 83 2.83 1.89 -25.00
N ASN A 84 2.20 3.06 -25.14
CA ASN A 84 2.65 4.33 -24.57
C ASN A 84 1.75 4.86 -23.45
N GLY A 85 0.73 4.10 -23.07
CA GLY A 85 -0.27 4.41 -22.05
C GLY A 85 0.29 4.53 -20.63
N GLU A 86 -0.44 5.21 -19.75
CA GLU A 86 -0.04 5.43 -18.35
C GLU A 86 -0.27 4.20 -17.47
N TRP A 87 0.37 4.21 -16.31
CA TRP A 87 0.25 3.15 -15.31
C TRP A 87 -0.84 3.49 -14.29
N ILE A 88 -1.66 2.51 -13.96
CA ILE A 88 -2.67 2.56 -12.89
C ILE A 88 -2.28 1.59 -11.80
N ALA A 89 -2.03 2.11 -10.60
CA ALA A 89 -1.85 1.32 -9.40
C ALA A 89 -3.19 1.20 -8.68
N LEU A 90 -3.69 -0.02 -8.55
CA LEU A 90 -4.74 -0.38 -7.61
C LEU A 90 -4.05 -0.73 -6.30
N THR A 91 -4.43 -0.19 -5.16
CA THR A 91 -3.83 -0.55 -3.86
C THR A 91 -4.90 -0.54 -2.79
N LEU A 92 -4.72 -1.31 -1.72
CA LEU A 92 -5.58 -1.18 -0.54
C LEU A 92 -4.91 -0.25 0.45
N GLN A 93 -5.68 0.63 1.06
CA GLN A 93 -5.19 1.53 2.10
C GLN A 93 -6.11 1.51 3.30
N GLY A 94 -5.53 1.77 4.47
CA GLY A 94 -6.31 2.21 5.60
C GLY A 94 -6.96 3.56 5.28
N TYR A 95 -8.20 3.74 5.70
CA TYR A 95 -8.95 4.97 5.57
C TYR A 95 -9.28 5.47 6.97
N ASP A 96 -9.05 6.76 7.20
CA ASP A 96 -9.36 7.39 8.47
C ASP A 96 -9.64 8.89 8.29
N TYR A 97 -10.14 9.51 9.36
CA TYR A 97 -10.42 10.93 9.42
C TYR A 97 -9.12 11.74 9.34
N PRO A 98 -8.99 12.67 8.36
CA PRO A 98 -7.82 13.54 8.26
C PRO A 98 -7.55 14.35 9.54
N SER A 99 -8.60 14.68 10.31
CA SER A 99 -8.48 15.46 11.54
C SER A 99 -7.76 14.73 12.69
N LEU A 100 -7.55 13.42 12.58
CA LEU A 100 -6.84 12.64 13.58
C LEU A 100 -5.31 12.80 13.46
N ASP A 101 -4.80 13.07 12.26
CA ASP A 101 -3.38 13.27 11.96
C ASP A 101 -2.45 12.23 12.62
N ARG A 102 -2.92 10.98 12.68
CA ARG A 102 -2.21 9.85 13.28
C ARG A 102 -2.60 8.55 12.59
N CYS A 103 -1.69 7.58 12.60
CA CYS A 103 -2.05 6.22 12.23
C CYS A 103 -2.98 5.63 13.30
N ALA A 104 -4.04 4.95 12.85
CA ALA A 104 -4.95 4.23 13.73
C ALA A 104 -4.17 3.36 14.70
N ALA A 105 -3.16 2.60 14.24
CA ALA A 105 -2.35 1.67 15.03
C ALA A 105 -1.48 2.26 16.15
N LEU A 106 -1.42 3.58 16.32
CA LEU A 106 -0.75 4.16 17.48
C LEU A 106 -1.54 3.88 18.75
N ALA A 107 -0.86 3.38 19.79
CA ALA A 107 -1.38 3.30 21.14
C ALA A 107 -1.29 4.66 21.86
N ASP A 108 -1.87 4.75 23.05
CA ASP A 108 -1.88 6.00 23.84
C ASP A 108 -0.48 6.40 24.35
N ASP A 109 0.44 5.44 24.46
CA ASP A 109 1.85 5.70 24.77
C ASP A 109 2.67 6.17 23.55
N GLY A 110 2.00 6.36 22.40
CA GLY A 110 2.62 6.76 21.14
C GLY A 110 3.38 5.66 20.42
N ARG A 111 3.41 4.41 20.94
CA ARG A 111 4.05 3.29 20.26
C ARG A 111 3.11 2.63 19.26
N CYS A 112 3.70 2.00 18.24
CA CYS A 112 2.93 1.25 17.25
C CYS A 112 2.46 -0.09 17.84
N SER A 113 1.15 -0.24 18.03
CA SER A 113 0.55 -1.43 18.64
C SER A 113 0.66 -2.69 17.78
N VAL A 114 0.96 -2.53 16.48
CA VAL A 114 1.16 -3.62 15.53
C VAL A 114 2.62 -3.81 15.15
N HIS A 115 3.58 -3.23 15.89
CA HIS A 115 5.00 -3.21 15.47
C HIS A 115 5.57 -4.60 15.14
N ALA A 116 5.23 -5.62 15.93
CA ALA A 116 5.70 -7.00 15.72
C ALA A 116 5.14 -7.64 14.44
N ASN A 117 3.92 -7.26 14.06
CA ASN A 117 3.19 -7.80 12.89
C ASN A 117 2.82 -6.66 11.93
N LYS A 118 3.74 -5.68 11.77
CA LYS A 118 3.46 -4.45 11.04
C LYS A 118 3.28 -4.76 9.54
N PRO A 119 2.43 -4.00 8.83
CA PRO A 119 2.32 -4.14 7.39
C PRO A 119 3.69 -3.99 6.70
N SER A 120 3.89 -4.74 5.62
CA SER A 120 5.11 -4.74 4.80
C SER A 120 5.54 -3.33 4.39
N ILE A 121 4.60 -2.45 4.02
CA ILE A 121 4.92 -1.04 3.72
C ILE A 121 5.54 -0.32 4.92
N CYS A 122 5.05 -0.57 6.14
CA CYS A 122 5.59 0.00 7.37
C CYS A 122 6.98 -0.56 7.69
N GLY A 123 7.28 -1.79 7.24
CA GLY A 123 8.62 -2.36 7.27
C GLY A 123 9.57 -1.74 6.23
N ALA A 124 9.05 -1.41 5.05
CA ALA A 124 9.85 -0.87 3.96
C ALA A 124 10.19 0.61 4.12
N VAL A 125 9.41 1.40 4.88
CA VAL A 125 9.72 2.81 5.16
C VAL A 125 11.11 2.94 5.80
N PRO A 126 11.98 3.86 5.33
CA PRO A 126 11.71 4.94 4.39
C PRO A 126 12.12 4.70 2.93
N LEU A 127 12.19 3.45 2.49
CA LEU A 127 12.25 3.12 1.07
C LEU A 127 10.90 3.35 0.38
N ASP A 128 10.89 3.34 -0.94
CA ASP A 128 9.69 3.39 -1.78
C ASP A 128 9.55 2.10 -2.61
N PRO A 129 8.64 1.18 -2.22
CA PRO A 129 8.44 -0.07 -2.95
C PRO A 129 8.00 0.09 -4.41
N MET A 130 7.44 1.24 -4.79
CA MET A 130 6.97 1.53 -6.14
C MET A 130 8.10 1.99 -7.07
N LEU A 131 9.33 2.14 -6.57
CA LEU A 131 10.49 2.55 -7.34
C LEU A 131 11.58 1.49 -7.33
N PRO A 132 12.38 1.33 -8.41
CA PRO A 132 13.45 0.35 -8.47
C PRO A 132 14.57 0.64 -7.47
N ASP A 133 15.32 -0.39 -7.10
CA ASP A 133 16.33 -0.35 -6.04
C ASP A 133 17.42 0.70 -6.28
N ARG A 134 17.82 0.87 -7.55
CA ARG A 134 18.80 1.88 -7.98
C ARG A 134 18.39 3.33 -7.69
N LEU A 135 17.10 3.58 -7.44
CA LEU A 135 16.57 4.91 -7.10
C LEU A 135 16.40 5.12 -5.60
N GLN A 136 16.64 4.11 -4.76
CA GLN A 136 16.32 4.19 -3.33
C GLN A 136 17.22 5.18 -2.58
N SER A 137 18.50 5.29 -2.93
CA SER A 137 19.38 6.33 -2.35
C SER A 137 18.83 7.75 -2.62
N ARG A 138 18.22 7.97 -3.79
CA ARG A 138 17.61 9.25 -4.18
C ARG A 138 16.31 9.49 -3.42
N VAL A 139 15.51 8.45 -3.20
CA VAL A 139 14.32 8.51 -2.33
C VAL A 139 14.70 8.93 -0.92
N LEU A 140 15.74 8.32 -0.35
CA LEU A 140 16.22 8.61 1.00
C LEU A 140 16.77 10.03 1.11
N ALA A 141 17.55 10.47 0.13
CA ALA A 141 18.04 11.85 0.05
C ALA A 141 16.89 12.87 -0.01
N ALA A 142 15.86 12.61 -0.81
CA ALA A 142 14.69 13.49 -0.92
C ALA A 142 13.89 13.54 0.39
N ARG A 143 13.61 12.39 1.01
CA ARG A 143 12.85 12.29 2.26
C ARG A 143 13.58 12.90 3.45
N ARG A 144 14.92 12.85 3.47
CA ARG A 144 15.73 13.51 4.49
C ARG A 144 15.67 15.04 4.38
N ASP A 145 15.69 15.56 3.17
CA ASP A 145 15.67 17.02 2.94
C ASP A 145 14.26 17.62 3.03
N ASP A 146 13.23 16.80 2.94
CA ASP A 146 11.84 17.21 3.06
C ASP A 146 11.47 17.43 4.54
N ALA A 147 11.43 18.71 4.95
CA ALA A 147 10.99 19.11 6.29
C ALA A 147 9.54 18.70 6.61
N GLY A 148 8.71 18.45 5.59
CA GLY A 148 7.35 17.92 5.74
C GLY A 148 7.32 16.41 5.96
N TRP A 149 8.40 15.69 5.69
CA TRP A 149 8.48 14.26 5.91
C TRP A 149 8.85 13.97 7.38
N LEU A 150 7.87 13.54 8.18
CA LEU A 150 8.00 13.42 9.64
C LEU A 150 9.16 12.54 10.13
N GLY A 151 9.60 11.57 9.33
CA GLY A 151 10.72 10.71 9.68
C GLY A 151 12.08 11.26 9.28
N ALA A 152 12.21 12.46 8.71
CA ALA A 152 13.42 12.93 8.03
C ALA A 152 14.66 12.83 8.90
N ASN A 153 14.49 13.16 10.18
CA ASN A 153 15.53 13.10 11.21
C ASN A 153 15.97 11.68 11.59
N CYS A 154 15.24 10.65 11.14
CA CYS A 154 15.59 9.24 11.32
C CYS A 154 16.46 8.68 10.18
N ILE A 155 16.60 9.40 9.05
CA ILE A 155 17.44 9.02 7.93
C ILE A 155 18.83 9.65 8.12
N VAL A 156 19.84 8.81 8.29
CA VAL A 156 21.21 9.25 8.60
C VAL A 156 22.16 8.84 7.48
N GLU A 157 23.04 9.75 7.06
CA GLU A 157 24.12 9.44 6.13
C GLU A 157 25.24 8.67 6.84
N ALA A 158 25.76 7.61 6.21
CA ALA A 158 26.91 6.90 6.77
C ALA A 158 28.13 7.83 6.87
N GLY A 159 28.70 7.97 8.07
CA GLY A 159 29.86 8.83 8.34
C GLY A 159 29.54 10.24 8.86
N ALA A 160 28.26 10.62 8.98
CA ALA A 160 27.89 11.85 9.69
C ALA A 160 28.24 11.74 11.19
N PRO A 161 28.74 12.82 11.85
CA PRO A 161 29.03 12.79 13.28
C PRO A 161 27.75 12.49 14.05
N GLN A 162 27.73 11.35 14.75
CA GLN A 162 26.59 10.96 15.57
C GLN A 162 26.49 11.96 16.72
N ALA A 163 25.42 12.76 16.73
CA ALA A 163 25.05 13.50 17.92
C ALA A 163 24.79 12.47 19.01
N SER A 164 25.62 12.49 20.05
CA SER A 164 25.57 11.61 21.21
C SER A 164 24.22 11.73 21.92
N ALA A 165 23.24 10.91 21.53
CA ALA A 165 21.96 10.83 22.20
C ALA A 165 21.32 9.44 22.00
N GLY A 166 21.54 8.57 22.99
CA GLY A 166 20.82 7.29 23.14
C GLY A 166 21.42 6.13 22.35
N SER A 167 21.45 4.95 22.97
CA SER A 167 21.95 3.69 22.42
C SER A 167 21.07 3.19 21.25
N PHE A 168 21.15 3.85 20.10
CA PHE A 168 20.48 3.40 18.90
C PHE A 168 21.52 2.81 17.96
N PHE A 169 21.33 1.56 17.57
CA PHE A 169 22.09 0.92 16.51
C PHE A 169 21.36 1.21 15.20
N PRO A 170 21.82 2.18 14.39
CA PRO A 170 21.14 2.54 13.17
C PRO A 170 21.23 1.37 12.17
N VAL A 171 20.10 0.95 11.63
CA VAL A 171 20.00 -0.19 10.71
C VAL A 171 20.35 0.28 9.29
N PRO A 172 21.25 -0.41 8.56
CA PRO A 172 21.54 -0.05 7.18
C PRO A 172 20.29 -0.14 6.28
N LEU A 173 20.02 0.91 5.52
CA LEU A 173 18.97 0.94 4.49
C LEU A 173 19.56 0.73 3.10
N VAL A 174 20.61 1.50 2.78
CA VAL A 174 21.35 1.41 1.53
C VAL A 174 22.85 1.42 1.88
N THR A 175 23.64 0.57 1.25
CA THR A 175 25.10 0.52 1.35
C THR A 175 25.69 0.50 -0.04
N ALA A 176 26.56 1.46 -0.36
CA ALA A 176 27.18 1.59 -1.69
C ALA A 176 26.17 1.54 -2.85
N GLY A 177 25.01 2.20 -2.67
CA GLY A 177 23.95 2.31 -3.67
C GLY A 177 23.02 1.11 -3.75
N GLN A 178 23.26 0.06 -2.95
CA GLN A 178 22.44 -1.16 -2.90
C GLN A 178 21.58 -1.20 -1.65
N VAL A 179 20.33 -1.63 -1.77
CA VAL A 179 19.44 -1.83 -0.61
C VAL A 179 20.03 -2.93 0.29
N ALA A 180 20.25 -2.61 1.56
CA ALA A 180 20.96 -3.47 2.51
C ALA A 180 20.09 -4.62 3.05
N ASP A 181 18.85 -4.31 3.45
CA ASP A 181 17.83 -5.32 3.80
C ASP A 181 16.62 -5.12 2.88
N ARG A 182 16.38 -6.10 2.02
CA ARG A 182 15.31 -6.08 1.04
C ARG A 182 14.03 -6.76 1.51
N ALA A 183 14.02 -7.44 2.66
CA ALA A 183 12.93 -8.34 3.04
C ALA A 183 11.56 -7.66 3.03
N ALA A 184 11.42 -6.50 3.67
CA ALA A 184 10.14 -5.78 3.71
C ALA A 184 9.75 -5.16 2.34
N LEU A 185 10.75 -4.73 1.56
CA LEU A 185 10.56 -4.18 0.23
C LEU A 185 10.05 -5.25 -0.74
N ASP A 186 10.71 -6.40 -0.74
CA ASP A 186 10.37 -7.55 -1.57
C ASP A 186 9.05 -8.17 -1.11
N ALA A 187 8.77 -8.27 0.19
CA ALA A 187 7.47 -8.72 0.70
C ALA A 187 6.31 -7.83 0.21
N HIS A 188 6.50 -6.51 0.20
CA HIS A 188 5.47 -5.59 -0.30
C HIS A 188 5.27 -5.74 -1.82
N ARG A 189 6.36 -5.74 -2.60
CA ARG A 189 6.29 -5.91 -4.06
C ARG A 189 5.73 -7.28 -4.46
N HIS A 190 6.09 -8.33 -3.72
CA HIS A 190 5.55 -9.66 -3.91
C HIS A 190 4.04 -9.68 -3.66
N ALA A 191 3.56 -9.05 -2.58
CA ALA A 191 2.13 -8.95 -2.33
C ALA A 191 1.40 -8.23 -3.47
N LEU A 192 1.92 -7.10 -3.96
CA LEU A 192 1.35 -6.38 -5.10
C LEU A 192 1.28 -7.26 -6.37
N ALA A 193 2.35 -8.01 -6.65
CA ALA A 193 2.42 -8.91 -7.81
C ALA A 193 1.47 -10.11 -7.65
N PHE A 194 1.46 -10.76 -6.49
CA PHE A 194 0.60 -11.91 -6.19
C PHE A 194 -0.88 -11.53 -6.29
N GLU A 195 -1.25 -10.35 -5.77
CA GLU A 195 -2.62 -9.85 -5.79
C GLU A 195 -3.18 -9.60 -7.19
N ARG A 196 -2.35 -9.58 -8.24
CA ARG A 196 -2.82 -9.56 -9.63
C ARG A 196 -3.70 -10.76 -9.94
N ALA A 197 -3.21 -11.96 -9.59
CA ALA A 197 -3.93 -13.22 -9.74
C ALA A 197 -5.10 -13.38 -8.75
N VAL A 198 -5.14 -12.59 -7.68
CA VAL A 198 -6.19 -12.68 -6.66
C VAL A 198 -7.37 -11.76 -7.01
N TRP A 199 -7.12 -10.48 -7.25
CA TRP A 199 -8.21 -9.52 -7.40
C TRP A 199 -7.90 -8.36 -8.35
N ARG A 200 -6.64 -7.94 -8.49
CA ARG A 200 -6.34 -6.68 -9.19
C ARG A 200 -6.64 -6.77 -10.66
N ASP A 201 -6.31 -7.87 -11.33
CA ASP A 201 -6.63 -8.04 -12.75
C ASP A 201 -8.15 -8.05 -12.97
N ALA A 202 -8.91 -8.75 -12.11
CA ALA A 202 -10.37 -8.81 -12.19
C ALA A 202 -11.03 -7.43 -11.93
N VAL A 203 -10.57 -6.71 -10.91
CA VAL A 203 -11.07 -5.36 -10.60
C VAL A 203 -10.67 -4.37 -11.69
N PHE A 204 -9.44 -4.44 -12.20
CA PHE A 204 -9.00 -3.61 -13.30
C PHE A 204 -9.84 -3.84 -14.56
N ALA A 205 -10.09 -5.12 -14.93
CA ALA A 205 -10.97 -5.47 -16.04
C ALA A 205 -12.38 -4.89 -15.85
N SER A 206 -12.96 -5.03 -14.64
CA SER A 206 -14.26 -4.42 -14.33
C SER A 206 -14.26 -2.88 -14.41
N LEU A 207 -13.13 -2.22 -14.11
CA LEU A 207 -13.01 -0.77 -14.25
C LEU A 207 -12.90 -0.34 -15.72
N THR A 208 -12.20 -1.12 -16.55
CA THR A 208 -12.05 -0.83 -17.99
C THR A 208 -13.32 -1.15 -18.78
N ASP A 209 -14.02 -2.21 -18.40
CA ASP A 209 -15.31 -2.63 -18.98
C ASP A 209 -16.48 -1.82 -18.40
N GLY A 210 -16.22 -1.05 -17.35
CA GLY A 210 -17.17 -0.16 -16.71
C GLY A 210 -17.74 0.90 -17.66
N GLY A 211 -18.90 1.42 -17.27
CA GLY A 211 -19.60 2.49 -18.00
C GLY A 211 -18.74 3.74 -18.25
N GLN A 212 -19.20 4.61 -19.15
CA GLN A 212 -18.47 5.84 -19.51
C GLN A 212 -18.09 6.70 -18.29
N ASP A 213 -18.90 6.68 -17.23
CA ASP A 213 -18.69 7.48 -16.02
C ASP A 213 -17.43 7.09 -15.23
N VAL A 214 -17.13 5.79 -15.11
CA VAL A 214 -15.92 5.32 -14.41
C VAL A 214 -14.67 5.70 -15.19
N ARG A 215 -14.70 5.52 -16.51
CA ARG A 215 -13.61 5.93 -17.40
C ARG A 215 -13.41 7.45 -17.37
N HIS A 216 -14.50 8.22 -17.30
CA HIS A 216 -14.44 9.67 -17.16
C HIS A 216 -13.86 10.11 -15.81
N ALA A 217 -14.22 9.46 -14.70
CA ALA A 217 -13.63 9.76 -13.39
C ALA A 217 -12.11 9.49 -13.37
N LEU A 218 -11.67 8.39 -13.97
CA LEU A 218 -10.26 8.03 -14.06
C LEU A 218 -9.46 8.99 -14.95
N SER A 219 -10.03 9.44 -16.07
CA SER A 219 -9.35 10.38 -16.97
C SER A 219 -9.11 11.76 -16.35
N ARG A 220 -9.91 12.14 -15.35
CA ARG A 220 -9.79 13.40 -14.60
C ARG A 220 -8.76 13.38 -13.49
N LEU A 221 -8.22 12.21 -13.12
CA LEU A 221 -7.15 12.16 -12.12
C LEU A 221 -5.91 12.86 -12.67
N ALA A 222 -5.35 13.82 -11.95
CA ALA A 222 -4.05 14.39 -12.31
C ALA A 222 -2.94 13.33 -12.24
N PRO A 223 -1.80 13.49 -12.96
CA PRO A 223 -0.63 12.65 -12.75
C PRO A 223 -0.22 12.61 -11.26
N GLY A 224 -0.04 11.41 -10.70
CA GLY A 224 0.22 11.22 -9.27
C GLY A 224 -1.01 11.34 -8.37
N GLY A 225 -2.15 11.78 -8.90
CA GLY A 225 -3.43 11.81 -8.21
C GLY A 225 -4.01 10.42 -7.99
N TYR A 226 -4.92 10.32 -7.02
CA TYR A 226 -5.61 9.09 -6.69
C TYR A 226 -7.09 9.32 -6.38
N LEU A 227 -7.88 8.26 -6.55
CA LEU A 227 -9.25 8.15 -6.10
C LEU A 227 -9.32 7.09 -4.99
N THR A 228 -10.09 7.38 -3.95
CA THR A 228 -10.42 6.39 -2.91
C THR A 228 -11.88 5.96 -3.09
N VAL A 229 -12.13 4.66 -3.12
CA VAL A 229 -13.48 4.07 -3.19
C VAL A 229 -13.64 2.94 -2.17
N SER A 230 -14.87 2.50 -1.96
CA SER A 230 -15.17 1.33 -1.13
C SER A 230 -14.40 0.10 -1.65
N ILE A 231 -13.93 -0.74 -0.74
CA ILE A 231 -13.20 -1.98 -1.05
C ILE A 231 -14.09 -3.07 -1.70
N VAL A 232 -15.42 -2.88 -1.74
CA VAL A 232 -16.38 -3.88 -2.24
C VAL A 232 -16.01 -4.56 -3.57
N PRO A 233 -15.52 -3.87 -4.62
CA PRO A 233 -15.12 -4.54 -5.86
C PRO A 233 -14.06 -5.62 -5.64
N VAL A 234 -13.12 -5.37 -4.71
CA VAL A 234 -12.08 -6.33 -4.32
C VAL A 234 -12.70 -7.53 -3.61
N LEU A 235 -13.60 -7.30 -2.67
CA LEU A 235 -14.25 -8.39 -1.92
C LEU A 235 -15.10 -9.29 -2.82
N LEU A 236 -15.80 -8.71 -3.81
CA LEU A 236 -16.59 -9.49 -4.77
C LEU A 236 -15.71 -10.35 -5.67
N ALA A 237 -14.58 -9.82 -6.15
CA ALA A 237 -13.60 -10.58 -6.92
C ALA A 237 -13.03 -11.75 -6.09
N VAL A 238 -12.55 -11.46 -4.88
CA VAL A 238 -11.95 -12.47 -3.98
C VAL A 238 -12.95 -13.57 -3.61
N ALA A 239 -14.17 -13.21 -3.23
CA ALA A 239 -15.19 -14.18 -2.80
C ALA A 239 -15.59 -15.19 -3.89
N SER A 240 -15.34 -14.88 -5.16
CA SER A 240 -15.62 -15.78 -6.28
C SER A 240 -14.59 -16.91 -6.44
N ILE A 241 -13.42 -16.81 -5.79
CA ILE A 241 -12.30 -17.73 -5.96
C ILE A 241 -12.56 -19.08 -5.26
N SER A 242 -12.98 -19.03 -3.99
CA SER A 242 -13.17 -20.20 -3.16
C SER A 242 -14.20 -19.95 -2.06
N ALA A 243 -14.73 -21.03 -1.47
CA ALA A 243 -15.62 -20.91 -0.32
C ALA A 243 -14.92 -20.28 0.91
N HIS A 244 -13.61 -20.53 1.08
CA HIS A 244 -12.79 -19.93 2.14
C HIS A 244 -12.62 -18.43 1.95
N CYS A 245 -12.24 -18.00 0.74
CA CYS A 245 -12.16 -16.59 0.37
C CYS A 245 -13.49 -15.86 0.62
N ARG A 246 -14.62 -16.47 0.25
CA ARG A 246 -15.94 -15.90 0.54
C ARG A 246 -16.21 -15.76 2.04
N ALA A 247 -15.86 -16.75 2.85
CA ALA A 247 -16.02 -16.68 4.30
C ALA A 247 -15.17 -15.53 4.89
N LEU A 248 -13.90 -15.42 4.48
CA LEU A 248 -13.02 -14.32 4.87
C LEU A 248 -13.59 -12.94 4.47
N CYS A 249 -14.14 -12.81 3.27
CA CYS A 249 -14.78 -11.56 2.84
C CYS A 249 -16.01 -11.21 3.69
N ILE A 250 -16.82 -12.19 4.06
CA ILE A 250 -17.99 -12.00 4.94
C ILE A 250 -17.53 -11.53 6.32
N ASP A 251 -16.59 -12.25 6.94
CA ASP A 251 -16.06 -11.90 8.27
C ASP A 251 -15.40 -10.52 8.27
N PHE A 252 -14.72 -10.18 7.17
CA PHE A 252 -14.16 -8.85 6.96
C PHE A 252 -15.24 -7.78 6.88
N ILE A 253 -16.31 -7.97 6.11
CA ILE A 253 -17.42 -7.01 6.02
C ILE A 253 -18.02 -6.75 7.41
N ASP A 254 -18.29 -7.82 8.16
CA ASP A 254 -18.91 -7.71 9.49
C ASP A 254 -17.99 -6.93 10.45
N ALA A 255 -16.67 -7.17 10.40
CA ALA A 255 -15.67 -6.40 11.15
C ALA A 255 -15.60 -4.91 10.74
N GLN A 256 -15.69 -4.63 9.43
CA GLN A 256 -15.62 -3.27 8.90
C GLN A 256 -16.86 -2.45 9.23
N LEU A 257 -18.05 -3.05 9.18
CA LEU A 257 -19.29 -2.37 9.59
C LEU A 257 -19.20 -1.92 11.05
N ALA A 258 -18.73 -2.79 11.94
CA ALA A 258 -18.52 -2.45 13.35
C ALA A 258 -17.47 -1.33 13.53
N LEU A 259 -16.32 -1.44 12.87
CA LEU A 259 -15.23 -0.45 12.96
C LEU A 259 -15.66 0.92 12.43
N ILE A 260 -16.31 0.96 11.26
CA ILE A 260 -16.80 2.21 10.67
C ILE A 260 -17.87 2.85 11.56
N GLY A 261 -18.77 2.05 12.13
CA GLY A 261 -19.75 2.52 13.11
C GLY A 261 -19.10 3.24 14.29
N ALA A 262 -18.14 2.58 14.94
CA ALA A 262 -17.40 3.17 16.06
C ALA A 262 -16.64 4.46 15.66
N ASN A 263 -16.02 4.48 14.48
CA ASN A 263 -15.30 5.64 13.98
C ASN A 263 -16.22 6.84 13.72
N ILE A 264 -17.42 6.60 13.15
CA ILE A 264 -18.43 7.64 12.93
C ILE A 264 -18.94 8.18 14.27
N GLU A 265 -19.25 7.32 15.24
CA GLU A 265 -19.68 7.76 16.56
C GLU A 265 -18.62 8.66 17.24
N ALA A 266 -17.35 8.24 17.19
CA ALA A 266 -16.24 9.02 17.69
C ALA A 266 -16.12 10.38 16.97
N ALA A 267 -16.31 10.43 15.64
CA ALA A 267 -16.28 11.68 14.88
C ALA A 267 -17.41 12.63 15.25
N LEU A 268 -18.63 12.11 15.42
CA LEU A 268 -19.78 12.89 15.85
C LEU A 268 -19.57 13.45 17.27
N ALA A 269 -18.92 12.68 18.17
CA ALA A 269 -18.57 13.15 19.50
C ALA A 269 -17.53 14.29 19.48
N ARG A 270 -16.56 14.26 18.56
CA ARG A 270 -15.54 15.32 18.38
C ARG A 270 -16.10 16.62 17.82
N ARG A 271 -17.21 16.56 17.06
CA ARG A 271 -17.90 17.73 16.47
C ARG A 271 -17.00 18.63 15.59
N ARG A 272 -16.02 18.06 14.89
CA ARG A 272 -15.18 18.80 13.94
C ARG A 272 -15.86 18.93 12.59
N THR A 273 -15.88 20.13 12.02
CA THR A 273 -16.44 20.38 10.67
C THR A 273 -15.70 19.61 9.59
N ASP A 274 -14.38 19.43 9.78
CA ASP A 274 -13.49 18.80 8.81
C ASP A 274 -13.71 17.29 8.73
N ASP A 275 -14.42 16.70 9.69
CA ASP A 275 -14.81 15.28 9.68
C ASP A 275 -16.02 15.01 8.77
N ARG A 276 -16.73 16.04 8.29
CA ARG A 276 -17.97 15.85 7.51
C ARG A 276 -17.75 15.09 6.19
N PRO A 277 -16.74 15.42 5.35
CA PRO A 277 -16.51 14.68 4.10
C PRO A 277 -16.20 13.21 4.36
N ALA A 278 -15.27 12.92 5.30
CA ALA A 278 -14.91 11.56 5.65
C ALA A 278 -16.09 10.77 6.24
N THR A 279 -16.94 11.41 7.06
CA THR A 279 -18.17 10.78 7.57
C THR A 279 -19.13 10.42 6.45
N HIS A 280 -19.28 11.27 5.44
CA HIS A 280 -20.13 10.99 4.28
C HIS A 280 -19.58 9.81 3.47
N GLU A 281 -18.27 9.79 3.20
CA GLU A 281 -17.61 8.67 2.51
C GLU A 281 -17.76 7.35 3.27
N LEU A 282 -17.52 7.35 4.57
CA LEU A 282 -17.68 6.16 5.44
C LEU A 282 -19.11 5.64 5.47
N ARG A 283 -20.13 6.52 5.49
CA ARG A 283 -21.53 6.10 5.35
C ARG A 283 -21.80 5.48 3.98
N GLY A 284 -21.20 6.04 2.92
CA GLY A 284 -21.24 5.42 1.59
C GLY A 284 -20.60 4.03 1.57
N PHE A 285 -19.49 3.85 2.30
CA PHE A 285 -18.84 2.54 2.44
C PHE A 285 -19.72 1.54 3.18
N VAL A 286 -20.37 1.94 4.28
CA VAL A 286 -21.34 1.09 5.01
C VAL A 286 -22.43 0.58 4.07
N GLN A 287 -23.08 1.46 3.33
CA GLN A 287 -24.14 1.06 2.39
C GLN A 287 -23.63 0.10 1.30
N ALA A 288 -22.40 0.32 0.81
CA ALA A 288 -21.79 -0.58 -0.18
C ALA A 288 -21.48 -1.96 0.43
N LEU A 289 -20.95 -2.00 1.65
CA LEU A 289 -20.61 -3.22 2.38
C LEU A 289 -21.86 -4.03 2.74
N GLU A 290 -22.95 -3.39 3.17
CA GLU A 290 -24.23 -4.06 3.43
C GLU A 290 -24.80 -4.74 2.18
N ARG A 291 -24.77 -4.04 1.03
CA ARG A 291 -25.18 -4.64 -0.25
C ARG A 291 -24.27 -5.79 -0.65
N ALA A 292 -22.96 -5.63 -0.47
CA ALA A 292 -22.00 -6.69 -0.76
C ALA A 292 -22.25 -7.92 0.13
N ARG A 293 -22.55 -7.72 1.42
CA ARG A 293 -22.85 -8.81 2.36
C ARG A 293 -24.03 -9.65 1.89
N LEU A 294 -25.10 -9.00 1.41
CA LEU A 294 -26.27 -9.66 0.83
C LEU A 294 -25.91 -10.40 -0.46
N ALA A 295 -25.14 -9.75 -1.35
CA ALA A 295 -24.70 -10.36 -2.61
C ALA A 295 -23.82 -11.60 -2.37
N LEU A 296 -22.90 -11.56 -1.40
CA LEU A 296 -22.05 -12.69 -1.04
C LEU A 296 -22.86 -13.85 -0.43
N ALA A 297 -23.89 -13.56 0.36
CA ALA A 297 -24.78 -14.58 0.91
C ALA A 297 -25.63 -15.26 -0.18
N ALA A 298 -26.01 -14.53 -1.23
CA ALA A 298 -26.75 -15.06 -2.37
C ALA A 298 -25.85 -15.73 -3.43
N MET A 299 -24.53 -15.55 -3.34
CA MET A 299 -23.58 -16.07 -4.31
C MET A 299 -23.54 -17.60 -4.25
N PRO A 300 -23.69 -18.32 -5.38
CA PRO A 300 -23.58 -19.77 -5.39
C PRO A 300 -22.19 -20.21 -4.91
N SER A 301 -22.09 -21.39 -4.30
CA SER A 301 -20.79 -21.92 -3.91
C SER A 301 -19.92 -22.13 -5.15
N PRO A 302 -18.68 -21.62 -5.18
CA PRO A 302 -17.74 -21.97 -6.22
C PRO A 302 -17.63 -23.49 -6.29
N ALA A 303 -17.69 -24.05 -7.49
CA ALA A 303 -17.47 -25.48 -7.68
C ALA A 303 -16.04 -25.83 -7.20
N ALA A 304 -15.88 -26.98 -6.57
CA ALA A 304 -14.55 -27.44 -6.15
C ALA A 304 -13.63 -27.52 -7.38
N GLY A 305 -12.51 -26.79 -7.33
CA GLY A 305 -11.55 -26.72 -8.44
C GLY A 305 -11.90 -25.73 -9.56
N ALA A 306 -12.91 -24.87 -9.40
CA ALA A 306 -13.26 -23.86 -10.41
C ALA A 306 -12.13 -22.84 -10.70
N HIS A 307 -11.31 -22.57 -9.69
CA HIS A 307 -10.11 -21.74 -9.82
C HIS A 307 -8.88 -22.57 -9.47
N ALA A 308 -8.01 -22.83 -10.45
CA ALA A 308 -6.86 -23.72 -10.29
C ALA A 308 -5.94 -23.29 -9.12
N ASP A 309 -5.79 -21.98 -8.93
CA ASP A 309 -4.94 -21.42 -7.87
C ASP A 309 -5.63 -21.25 -6.50
N ALA A 310 -6.90 -21.64 -6.35
CA ALA A 310 -7.65 -21.42 -5.10
C ALA A 310 -6.91 -21.92 -3.84
N PRO A 311 -6.33 -23.14 -3.80
CA PRO A 311 -5.61 -23.61 -2.60
C PRO A 311 -4.39 -22.76 -2.24
N ARG A 312 -3.67 -22.26 -3.26
CA ARG A 312 -2.50 -21.39 -3.08
C ARG A 312 -2.93 -20.01 -2.57
N ILE A 313 -4.02 -19.47 -3.08
CA ILE A 313 -4.59 -18.19 -2.65
C ILE A 313 -5.10 -18.30 -1.20
N ASP A 314 -5.84 -19.36 -0.89
CA ASP A 314 -6.34 -19.62 0.47
C ASP A 314 -5.17 -19.72 1.48
N ALA A 315 -4.11 -20.46 1.14
CA ALA A 315 -2.92 -20.57 1.99
C ALA A 315 -2.18 -19.23 2.18
N TRP A 316 -2.13 -18.39 1.15
CA TRP A 316 -1.51 -17.06 1.22
C TRP A 316 -2.29 -16.10 2.12
N LEU A 317 -3.63 -16.14 2.05
CA LEU A 317 -4.51 -15.31 2.88
C LEU A 317 -4.47 -15.70 4.36
N ASP A 318 -4.22 -16.97 4.66
CA ASP A 318 -4.09 -17.48 6.04
C ASP A 318 -2.69 -17.28 6.64
N ASP A 319 -1.78 -16.61 5.94
CA ASP A 319 -0.37 -16.49 6.33
C ASP A 319 0.33 -17.85 6.49
N ARG A 320 -0.17 -18.91 5.83
CA ARG A 320 0.41 -20.26 5.87
C ARG A 320 1.52 -20.47 4.84
N LEU A 321 1.74 -19.50 3.97
CA LEU A 321 2.92 -19.42 3.09
C LEU A 321 3.98 -18.55 3.76
N ASP A 322 4.75 -19.15 4.67
CA ASP A 322 6.03 -18.61 5.13
C ASP A 322 7.20 -19.34 4.43
N ASP A 323 8.15 -18.54 3.93
CA ASP A 323 9.56 -18.85 3.62
C ASP A 323 9.98 -19.79 2.47
N ARG A 324 9.09 -20.26 1.59
CA ARG A 324 9.54 -21.05 0.40
C ARG A 324 8.97 -20.59 -0.93
N LEU A 325 8.91 -19.28 -1.15
CA LEU A 325 8.77 -18.77 -2.51
C LEU A 325 10.10 -18.96 -3.24
N ASP A 326 10.15 -20.03 -4.02
CA ASP A 326 10.75 -20.12 -5.35
C ASP A 326 11.95 -19.21 -5.57
N ALA A 327 13.13 -19.81 -5.50
CA ALA A 327 14.31 -19.27 -6.17
C ALA A 327 13.92 -18.89 -7.60
N ASP A 328 14.00 -17.59 -7.89
CA ASP A 328 13.88 -17.06 -9.23
C ASP A 328 14.88 -17.81 -10.14
N PRO A 329 14.43 -18.52 -11.20
CA PRO A 329 15.36 -19.18 -12.13
C PRO A 329 16.18 -18.17 -12.94
N LEU A 330 15.94 -16.85 -12.80
CA LEU A 330 16.56 -15.79 -13.59
C LEU A 330 17.25 -14.71 -12.76
N ALA A 331 17.68 -15.02 -11.54
CA ALA A 331 18.71 -14.23 -10.88
C ALA A 331 20.09 -14.52 -11.50
N ALA A 332 20.34 -13.94 -12.68
CA ALA A 332 21.65 -13.77 -13.32
C ALA A 332 21.70 -12.43 -14.06
#